data_AF-A0A5N7WT71-F1
#
_entry.id   AF-A0A5N7WT71-F1
#
_cell.length_a   1.000
_cell.length_b   1.000
_cell.length_c   1.000
_cell.angle_alpha   90.00
_cell.angle_beta   90.00
_cell.angle_gamma   90.00
#
_symmetry.space_group_name_H-M   'P 1'
#
loop_
_entity.id
_entity.type
_entity.pdbx_description
1 polymer ?
#
loop_
_entity_poly.entity_id
_entity_poly.type
_entity_poly.pdbx_seq_one_letter_code
_entity_poly.pdbx_strand_id
1 'polypeptide(L)'
;MTKEKRQQLADAAILVLVEQFGHSVAKHLVNALGRPEVVAAFPRVLATQHAQQLHAEGLSPRDASYRIAELTGMSVRNARRYADAAGQAEST
;
A
#
# COMPACT_ATOMS: atom_id res chain seq x y z
N MET A 1 14.72 10.82 -6.70
CA MET A 1 14.33 9.43 -7.01
C MET A 1 14.68 9.14 -8.46
N THR A 2 15.52 8.13 -8.72
CA THR A 2 16.02 7.84 -10.07
C THR A 2 14.96 7.11 -10.91
N LYS A 3 15.14 7.07 -12.24
CA LYS A 3 14.28 6.29 -13.16
C LYS A 3 14.28 4.80 -12.80
N GLU A 4 15.45 4.28 -12.45
CA GLU A 4 15.67 2.89 -12.03
C GLU A 4 14.90 2.53 -10.74
N LYS A 5 14.95 3.40 -9.73
CA LYS A 5 14.20 3.21 -8.48
C LYS A 5 12.68 3.25 -8.69
N ARG A 6 12.19 4.02 -9.67
CA ARG A 6 10.78 3.99 -10.09
C ARG A 6 10.38 2.67 -10.74
N GLN A 7 11.26 2.13 -11.58
CA GLN A 7 11.02 0.86 -12.27
C GLN A 7 10.96 -0.31 -11.28
N GLN A 8 11.88 -0.35 -10.30
CA GLN A 8 11.89 -1.38 -9.27
C GLN A 8 10.63 -1.38 -8.40
N LEU A 9 10.16 -0.19 -7.99
CA LEU A 9 8.89 -0.07 -7.27
C LEU A 9 7.71 -0.49 -8.15
N ALA A 10 7.80 -0.26 -9.46
CA ALA A 10 6.77 -0.66 -10.39
C ALA A 10 6.63 -2.17 -10.52
N ASP A 11 7.76 -2.85 -10.66
CA ASP A 11 7.78 -4.30 -10.80
C ASP A 11 7.38 -4.98 -9.49
N ALA A 12 7.82 -4.46 -8.33
CA ALA A 12 7.38 -4.94 -7.02
C ALA A 12 5.86 -4.79 -6.80
N ALA A 13 5.28 -3.65 -7.19
CA ALA A 13 3.84 -3.43 -7.11
C ALA A 13 3.04 -4.43 -7.96
N ILE A 14 3.51 -4.69 -9.17
CA ILE A 14 2.86 -5.65 -10.08
C ILE A 14 2.94 -7.06 -9.51
N LEU A 15 4.08 -7.46 -8.92
CA LEU A 15 4.22 -8.78 -8.30
C LEU A 15 3.20 -9.00 -7.18
N VAL A 16 3.03 -8.04 -6.28
CA VAL A 16 2.05 -8.17 -5.20
C VAL A 16 0.60 -8.17 -5.73
N LEU A 17 0.30 -7.43 -6.80
CA LEU A 17 -1.02 -7.53 -7.47
C LEU A 17 -1.25 -8.94 -8.03
N VAL A 18 -0.23 -9.56 -8.63
CA VAL A 18 -0.31 -10.92 -9.15
C VAL A 18 -0.50 -11.93 -8.01
N GLU A 19 0.21 -11.77 -6.90
CA GLU A 19 0.11 -12.66 -5.75
C GLU A 19 -1.27 -12.58 -5.07
N GLN A 20 -1.84 -11.39 -4.89
CA GLN A 20 -3.11 -11.23 -4.21
C GLN A 20 -4.33 -11.47 -5.10
N PHE A 21 -4.29 -11.04 -6.37
CA PHE A 21 -5.47 -11.02 -7.25
C PHE A 21 -5.34 -11.91 -8.48
N GLY A 22 -4.17 -12.53 -8.68
CA GLY A 22 -3.89 -13.36 -9.83
C GLY A 22 -3.46 -12.57 -11.08
N HIS A 23 -2.83 -13.29 -12.01
CA HIS A 23 -2.21 -12.69 -13.20
C HIS A 23 -3.19 -11.94 -14.11
N SER A 24 -4.41 -12.47 -14.32
CA SER A 24 -5.38 -11.85 -15.24
C SER A 24 -5.87 -10.50 -14.74
N VAL A 25 -6.15 -10.39 -13.43
CA VAL A 25 -6.62 -9.16 -12.78
C VAL A 25 -5.50 -8.12 -12.73
N ALA A 26 -4.29 -8.53 -12.34
CA ALA A 26 -3.14 -7.64 -12.35
C ALA A 26 -2.86 -7.06 -13.75
N LYS A 27 -2.93 -7.91 -14.80
CA LYS A 27 -2.77 -7.47 -16.20
C LYS A 27 -3.86 -6.50 -16.63
N HIS A 28 -5.12 -6.75 -16.26
CA HIS A 28 -6.23 -5.86 -16.57
C HIS A 28 -6.03 -4.49 -15.91
N LEU A 29 -5.70 -4.46 -14.61
CA LEU A 29 -5.46 -3.23 -13.87
C LEU A 29 -4.29 -2.41 -14.45
N VAL A 30 -3.17 -3.07 -14.79
CA VAL A 30 -2.01 -2.42 -15.42
C VAL A 30 -2.36 -1.81 -16.79
N ASN A 31 -3.18 -2.50 -17.59
CA ASN A 31 -3.62 -2.01 -18.90
C ASN A 31 -4.65 -0.87 -18.79
N ALA A 32 -5.55 -0.93 -17.81
CA ALA A 32 -6.62 0.06 -17.64
C ALA A 32 -6.12 1.39 -17.06
N LEU A 33 -5.18 1.33 -16.11
CA LEU A 33 -4.72 2.50 -15.37
C LEU A 33 -3.37 3.03 -15.86
N GLY A 34 -2.55 2.20 -16.52
CA GLY A 34 -1.17 2.52 -16.85
C GLY A 34 -0.19 2.14 -15.73
N ARG A 35 1.01 1.68 -16.11
CA ARG A 35 2.07 1.29 -15.16
C ARG A 35 2.41 2.41 -14.15
N PRO A 36 2.65 3.67 -14.55
CA PRO A 36 2.99 4.74 -13.61
C PRO A 36 1.92 5.00 -12.54
N GLU A 37 0.65 4.97 -12.93
CA GLU A 37 -0.51 5.27 -12.10
C GLU A 37 -0.79 4.14 -11.10
N VAL A 38 -0.71 2.88 -11.55
CA VAL A 38 -0.79 1.71 -10.67
C VAL A 38 0.25 1.80 -9.57
N VAL A 39 1.47 2.20 -9.90
CA VAL A 39 2.60 2.25 -8.98
C VAL A 39 2.51 3.41 -8.02
N ALA A 40 1.93 4.53 -8.44
CA ALA A 40 1.63 5.65 -7.56
C ALA A 40 0.46 5.33 -6.59
N ALA A 41 -0.50 4.52 -7.02
CA ALA A 41 -1.63 4.07 -6.21
C ALA A 41 -1.23 2.96 -5.24
N PHE A 42 -0.27 2.11 -5.62
CA PHE A 42 0.05 0.87 -4.92
C PHE A 42 0.43 1.05 -3.44
N PRO A 43 1.33 2.00 -3.06
CA PRO A 43 1.66 2.25 -1.66
C PRO A 43 0.43 2.66 -0.84
N ARG A 44 -0.55 3.36 -1.44
CA ARG A 44 -1.76 3.81 -0.75
C ARG A 44 -2.72 2.66 -0.49
N VAL A 45 -2.88 1.78 -1.48
CA VAL A 45 -3.71 0.58 -1.36
C VAL A 45 -3.14 -0.35 -0.30
N LEU A 46 -1.83 -0.65 -0.38
CA LEU A 46 -1.16 -1.48 0.63
C LEU A 46 -1.19 -0.84 2.02
N ALA A 47 -1.00 0.48 2.12
CA ALA A 47 -1.08 1.15 3.42
C ALA A 47 -2.47 1.03 4.04
N THR A 48 -3.52 1.06 3.22
CA THR A 48 -4.90 0.87 3.71
C THR A 48 -5.12 -0.57 4.18
N GLN A 49 -4.69 -1.57 3.40
CA GLN A 49 -4.80 -2.98 3.78
C GLN A 49 -4.02 -3.28 5.06
N HIS A 50 -2.75 -2.86 5.13
CA HIS A 50 -1.92 -3.06 6.32
C HIS A 50 -2.44 -2.29 7.53
N ALA A 51 -3.00 -1.09 7.35
CA ALA A 51 -3.62 -0.35 8.44
C ALA A 51 -4.81 -1.11 9.04
N GLN A 52 -5.69 -1.68 8.21
CA GLN A 52 -6.81 -2.49 8.66
C GLN A 52 -6.34 -3.77 9.38
N GLN A 53 -5.36 -4.46 8.81
CA GLN A 53 -4.82 -5.68 9.40
C GLN A 53 -4.13 -5.41 10.75
N LEU A 54 -3.23 -4.43 10.81
CA LEU A 54 -2.49 -4.10 12.03
C LEU A 54 -3.42 -3.57 13.13
N HIS A 55 -4.48 -2.85 12.76
CA HIS A 55 -5.53 -2.45 13.70
C HIS A 55 -6.29 -3.66 14.25
N ALA A 56 -6.67 -4.61 13.39
CA ALA A 56 -7.30 -5.87 13.82
C ALA A 56 -6.37 -6.72 14.72
N GLU A 57 -5.06 -6.61 14.53
CA GLU A 57 -4.02 -7.20 15.40
C GLU A 57 -3.83 -6.42 16.72
N GLY A 58 -4.54 -5.30 16.93
CA GLY A 58 -4.53 -4.51 18.15
C GLY A 58 -3.37 -3.52 18.27
N LEU A 59 -2.63 -3.25 17.18
CA LEU A 59 -1.52 -2.30 17.22
C LEU A 59 -2.03 -0.86 17.38
N SER A 60 -1.30 -0.08 18.17
CA SER A 60 -1.57 1.35 18.28
C SER A 60 -1.36 2.04 16.91
N PRO A 61 -2.10 3.12 16.59
CA PRO A 61 -1.88 3.87 15.34
C PRO A 61 -0.45 4.41 15.20
N ARG A 62 0.26 4.58 16.33
CA ARG A 62 1.69 4.95 16.32
C ARG A 62 2.54 3.82 15.77
N ASP A 63 2.41 2.62 16.31
CA ASP A 63 3.27 1.49 15.92
C ASP A 63 2.92 1.00 14.51
N ALA A 64 1.63 0.95 14.18
CA ALA A 64 1.17 0.64 12.84
C ALA A 64 1.74 1.61 11.79
N SER A 65 1.89 2.90 12.11
CA SER A 65 2.44 3.87 11.16
C SER A 65 3.90 3.62 10.79
N TYR A 66 4.72 3.11 11.71
CA TYR A 66 6.10 2.73 11.40
C TYR A 66 6.14 1.48 10.51
N ARG A 67 5.31 0.49 10.81
CA ARG A 67 5.26 -0.76 10.05
C ARG A 67 4.73 -0.54 8.62
N ILE A 68 3.69 0.27 8.46
CA ILE A 68 3.17 0.65 7.14
C ILE A 68 4.22 1.41 6.33
N ALA A 69 4.94 2.36 6.94
CA ALA A 69 5.99 3.12 6.27
C ALA A 69 7.11 2.20 5.75
N GLU A 70 7.51 1.22 6.56
CA GLU A 70 8.49 0.19 6.17
C GLU A 70 7.99 -0.67 4.99
N LEU A 71 6.77 -1.19 5.07
CA LEU A 71 6.19 -2.10 4.08
C LEU A 71 5.89 -1.43 2.73
N THR A 72 5.57 -0.14 2.74
CA THR A 72 5.09 0.58 1.54
C THR A 72 6.08 1.61 1.00
N GLY A 73 7.18 1.85 1.71
CA GLY A 73 8.20 2.85 1.35
C GLY A 73 7.74 4.30 1.47
N MET A 74 6.58 4.57 2.10
CA MET A 74 6.10 5.94 2.32
C MET A 74 6.68 6.56 3.59
N SER A 75 6.56 7.88 3.74
CA SER A 75 6.98 8.54 4.98
C SER A 75 6.06 8.14 6.14
N VAL A 76 6.63 8.05 7.35
CA VAL A 76 5.85 7.77 8.58
C VAL A 76 4.69 8.76 8.74
N ARG A 77 4.88 10.03 8.40
CA ARG A 77 3.81 11.05 8.41
C ARG A 77 2.64 10.69 7.50
N ASN A 78 2.89 10.15 6.32
CA ASN A 78 1.82 9.73 5.40
C ASN A 78 1.19 8.41 5.86
N ALA A 79 2.01 7.45 6.30
CA ALA A 79 1.53 6.18 6.85
C ALA A 79 0.60 6.37 8.05
N ARG A 80 0.90 7.36 8.89
CA ARG A 80 0.09 7.72 10.06
C ARG A 80 -1.36 8.05 9.72
N ARG A 81 -1.61 8.70 8.58
CA ARG A 81 -2.98 9.02 8.13
C ARG A 81 -3.81 7.76 7.89
N TYR A 82 -3.20 6.69 7.37
CA TYR A 82 -3.88 5.42 7.14
C TYR A 82 -4.12 4.66 8.45
N ALA A 83 -3.10 4.64 9.34
CA ALA A 83 -3.22 4.02 10.65
C ALA A 83 -4.32 4.66 11.52
N ASP A 84 -4.39 5.99 11.55
CA ASP A 84 -5.44 6.71 12.29
C ASP A 84 -6.83 6.49 11.68
N ALA A 85 -6.94 6.40 10.34
CA ALA A 85 -8.21 6.16 9.65
C ALA A 85 -8.77 4.75 9.93
N ALA A 86 -7.91 3.73 10.03
CA ALA A 86 -8.33 2.37 10.38
C ALA A 86 -8.95 2.31 11.79
N GLY A 87 -8.36 3.00 12.77
CA GLY A 87 -8.90 3.05 14.13
C GLY A 87 -10.23 3.80 14.27
N GLN A 88 -10.56 4.69 13.34
CA GLN A 88 -11.83 5.43 13.34
C GLN A 88 -12.98 4.66 12.69
N ALA A 89 -12.69 3.76 11.75
CA ALA A 89 -13.71 3.03 10.98
C ALA A 89 -14.56 2.07 11.83
N GLU A 90 -14.06 1.61 12.99
CA GLU A 90 -14.83 0.77 13.94
C GLU A 90 -15.62 1.58 14.99
N SER A 91 -15.34 2.88 15.12
CA SER A 91 -16.01 3.75 16.12
C SER A 91 -17.29 4.43 15.58
N THR A 92 -17.70 4.11 14.35
CA THR A 92 -18.85 4.71 13.65
C THR A 92 -19.84 3.63 13.27
#